data_AF-A0A8C6RMX4-F1
#
_entry.id   AF-A0A8C6RMX4-F1
#
_cell.length_a   1.000
_cell.length_b   1.000
_cell.length_c   1.000
_cell.angle_alpha   90.00
_cell.angle_beta   90.00
_cell.angle_gamma   90.00
#
_symmetry.space_group_name_H-M   'P 1'
#
loop_
_entity.id
_entity.type
_entity.pdbx_description
1 polymer ?
#
loop_
_entity_poly.entity_id
_entity_poly.type
_entity_poly.pdbx_seq_one_letter_code
_entity_poly.pdbx_strand_id
1 'polypeptide(L)'
;MGAPPGYRPSAWVHLLHQLPRADFHLRPVPSGFAPRDQEYQQALLLVTALAGLGLGLTLIFIAVYLIRFCCCRPPEPPGAKSPPPGGGCVTWSCIAALLCRHWHWFLWQQRDQ
;
A
#
# COMPACT_ATOMS: atom_id res chain seq x y z
N MET A 1 6.64 36.29 6.99
CA MET A 1 5.46 35.94 7.81
C MET A 1 5.83 34.72 8.63
N GLY A 2 6.06 34.90 9.93
CA GLY A 2 6.45 33.82 10.84
C GLY A 2 5.24 33.06 11.33
N ALA A 3 5.37 31.74 11.52
CA ALA A 3 4.32 30.91 12.09
C ALA A 3 3.98 31.39 13.52
N PRO A 4 2.69 31.35 13.93
CA PRO A 4 2.28 31.76 15.26
C PRO A 4 2.97 30.91 16.35
N PRO A 5 3.26 31.49 17.53
CA PRO A 5 3.95 30.79 18.60
C PRO A 5 3.09 29.62 19.11
N GLY A 6 3.55 28.39 18.88
CA GLY A 6 2.88 27.17 19.33
C GLY A 6 2.63 26.11 18.26
N TYR A 7 2.90 26.39 16.98
CA TYR A 7 2.80 25.36 15.93
C TYR A 7 4.03 24.45 15.91
N ARG A 8 3.93 23.24 16.47
CA ARG A 8 4.89 22.15 16.24
C ARG A 8 4.41 21.34 15.03
N PRO A 9 5.17 21.30 13.92
CA PRO A 9 4.82 20.45 12.79
C PRO A 9 4.88 18.98 13.22
N SER A 10 3.91 18.19 12.77
CA SER A 10 3.93 16.75 13.03
C SER A 10 5.03 16.08 12.20
N ALA A 11 5.52 14.91 12.65
CA ALA A 11 6.52 14.13 11.90
C ALA A 11 6.09 13.84 10.45
N TRP A 12 4.78 13.70 10.20
CA TRP A 12 4.21 13.57 8.85
C TRP A 12 4.42 14.82 8.00
N VAL A 13 4.26 16.02 8.59
CA VAL A 13 4.53 17.28 7.89
C VAL A 13 6.00 17.36 7.53
N HIS A 14 6.91 16.96 8.42
CA HIS A 14 8.33 16.87 8.10
C HIS A 14 8.64 15.84 7.01
N LEU A 15 8.01 14.67 7.04
CA LEU A 15 8.18 13.63 6.03
C LEU A 15 7.68 14.11 4.65
N LEU A 16 6.51 14.77 4.62
CA LEU A 16 5.95 15.35 3.40
C LEU A 16 6.81 16.52 2.87
N HIS A 17 7.47 17.27 3.76
CA HIS A 17 8.43 18.30 3.36
C HIS A 17 9.78 17.73 2.89
N GLN A 18 10.15 16.52 3.32
CA GLN A 18 11.33 15.80 2.85
C GLN A 18 11.09 15.06 1.54
N LEU A 19 9.83 14.85 1.14
CA LEU A 19 9.55 14.38 -0.21
C LEU A 19 10.12 15.41 -1.20
N PRO A 20 11.06 15.00 -2.07
CA PRO A 20 11.47 15.83 -3.19
C PRO A 20 10.21 16.27 -3.91
N ARG A 21 10.05 17.57 -4.17
CA ARG A 21 8.93 18.10 -4.95
C ARG A 21 8.83 17.27 -6.23
N ALA A 22 7.84 16.39 -6.27
CA ALA A 22 7.59 15.55 -7.42
C ALA A 22 6.84 16.41 -8.42
N ASP A 23 7.58 17.21 -9.18
CA ASP A 23 7.03 18.02 -10.26
C ASP A 23 6.69 17.10 -11.44
N PHE A 24 5.46 16.56 -11.43
CA PHE A 24 4.94 15.73 -12.50
C PHE A 24 4.55 16.60 -13.71
N HIS A 25 5.54 17.00 -14.51
CA HIS A 25 5.29 17.66 -15.79
C HIS A 25 4.80 16.64 -16.84
N LEU A 26 3.49 16.42 -16.88
CA LEU A 26 2.83 15.59 -17.88
C LEU A 26 2.80 16.33 -19.22
N ARG A 27 3.89 16.26 -19.99
CA ARG A 27 3.90 16.68 -21.39
C ARG A 27 3.64 15.48 -22.31
N PRO A 28 2.78 15.63 -23.34
CA PRO A 28 2.64 14.60 -24.37
C PRO A 28 3.97 14.46 -25.12
N VAL A 29 4.67 13.35 -24.91
CA VAL A 29 5.90 13.00 -25.63
C VAL A 29 5.54 12.53 -27.04
N PRO A 30 6.24 12.98 -28.10
CA PRO A 30 6.03 12.48 -29.45
C PRO A 30 6.13 10.95 -29.49
N SER A 31 5.20 10.27 -30.15
CA SER A 31 5.16 8.79 -30.25
C SER A 31 6.26 8.18 -31.13
N GLY A 32 7.31 8.94 -31.43
CA GLY A 32 8.48 8.47 -32.17
C GLY A 32 9.36 7.57 -31.29
N PHE A 33 9.91 6.53 -31.88
CA PHE A 33 10.80 5.62 -31.17
C PHE A 33 12.19 6.26 -30.98
N ALA A 34 12.49 6.72 -29.77
CA ALA A 34 13.75 7.40 -29.43
C ALA A 34 14.38 6.81 -28.14
N PRO A 35 14.93 5.59 -28.20
CA PRO A 35 15.39 4.87 -27.00
C PRO A 35 16.59 5.50 -26.28
N ARG A 36 17.35 6.39 -26.95
CA ARG A 36 18.46 7.15 -26.35
C ARG A 36 18.02 8.46 -25.69
N ASP A 37 16.77 8.86 -25.85
CA ASP A 37 16.23 10.08 -25.25
C ASP A 37 15.86 9.81 -23.78
N GLN A 38 16.30 10.70 -22.90
CA GLN A 38 16.05 10.60 -21.47
C GLN A 38 14.56 10.77 -21.15
N GLU A 39 13.86 11.67 -21.85
CA GLU A 39 12.43 11.91 -21.66
C GLU A 39 11.60 10.68 -22.07
N TYR A 40 12.00 9.98 -23.14
CA TYR A 40 11.37 8.75 -23.60
C TYR A 40 11.49 7.64 -22.55
N GLN A 41 12.68 7.46 -21.96
CA GLN A 41 12.91 6.47 -20.89
C GLN A 41 12.12 6.81 -19.63
N GLN A 42 12.09 8.08 -19.24
CA GLN A 42 11.36 8.53 -18.05
C GLN A 42 9.85 8.32 -18.19
N ALA A 43 9.28 8.61 -19.35
CA ALA A 43 7.88 8.30 -19.64
C ALA A 43 7.60 6.79 -19.56
N LEU A 44 8.50 5.96 -20.10
CA LEU A 44 8.37 4.51 -20.05
C LEU A 44 8.43 3.96 -18.61
N LEU A 45 9.32 4.50 -17.78
CA LEU A 45 9.41 4.18 -16.34
C LEU A 45 8.13 4.57 -15.59
N LEU A 46 7.54 5.73 -15.89
CA LEU A 46 6.27 6.14 -15.28
C LEU A 46 5.13 5.20 -15.68
N VAL A 47 5.01 4.88 -16.96
CA VAL A 47 3.97 3.97 -17.47
C VAL A 47 4.11 2.57 -16.86
N THR A 48 5.34 2.04 -16.83
CA THR A 48 5.61 0.73 -16.22
C THR A 48 5.36 0.74 -14.71
N ALA A 49 5.69 1.82 -13.99
CA ALA A 49 5.40 1.95 -12.58
C ALA A 49 3.89 2.00 -12.30
N LEU A 50 3.13 2.77 -13.08
CA LEU A 50 1.67 2.84 -12.96
C LEU A 50 1.00 1.50 -13.29
N ALA A 51 1.46 0.83 -14.35
CA ALA A 51 1.00 -0.51 -14.70
C ALA A 51 1.33 -1.53 -13.62
N GLY A 52 2.56 -1.49 -13.08
CA GLY A 52 3.00 -2.33 -11.97
C GLY A 52 2.19 -2.10 -10.69
N LEU A 53 1.90 -0.84 -10.36
CA LEU A 53 1.06 -0.49 -9.22
C LEU A 53 -0.39 -0.99 -9.41
N GLY A 54 -0.99 -0.76 -10.58
CA GLY A 54 -2.33 -1.24 -10.89
C GLY A 54 -2.43 -2.78 -10.84
N LEU A 55 -1.43 -3.47 -11.40
CA LEU A 55 -1.35 -4.93 -11.36
C LEU A 55 -1.12 -5.44 -9.94
N GLY A 56 -0.24 -4.80 -9.17
CA GLY A 56 0.00 -5.12 -7.76
C GLY A 56 -1.25 -4.98 -6.90
N LEU A 57 -1.97 -3.86 -7.03
CA LEU A 57 -3.26 -3.66 -6.35
C LEU A 57 -4.28 -4.72 -6.73
N THR A 58 -4.40 -5.02 -8.02
CA THR A 58 -5.32 -6.06 -8.52
C THR A 58 -4.98 -7.43 -7.94
N LEU A 59 -3.70 -7.81 -7.94
CA LEU A 59 -3.24 -9.08 -7.34
C LEU A 59 -3.53 -9.14 -5.83
N ILE A 60 -3.34 -8.04 -5.11
CA ILE A 60 -3.68 -7.95 -3.68
C ILE A 60 -5.18 -8.18 -3.46
N PHE A 61 -6.04 -7.53 -4.26
CA PHE A 61 -7.49 -7.74 -4.16
C PHE A 61 -7.90 -9.19 -4.45
N ILE A 62 -7.33 -9.79 -5.49
CA ILE A 62 -7.57 -11.21 -5.82
C ILE A 62 -7.09 -12.12 -4.69
N ALA A 63 -5.91 -11.88 -4.14
CA ALA A 63 -5.37 -12.67 -3.03
C ALA A 63 -6.28 -12.57 -1.79
N VAL A 64 -6.71 -11.37 -1.42
CA VAL A 64 -7.66 -11.17 -0.30
C VAL A 64 -8.99 -11.87 -0.59
N TYR A 65 -9.50 -11.77 -1.81
CA TYR A 65 -10.74 -12.44 -2.21
C TYR A 65 -10.63 -13.96 -2.09
N LEU A 66 -9.55 -14.56 -2.61
CA LEU A 66 -9.30 -15.99 -2.52
C LEU A 66 -9.10 -16.45 -1.08
N ILE A 67 -8.38 -15.69 -0.25
CA ILE A 67 -8.22 -16.00 1.18
C ILE A 67 -9.59 -16.00 1.87
N ARG A 68 -10.46 -15.03 1.58
CA ARG A 68 -11.81 -14.99 2.16
C ARG A 68 -12.67 -16.13 1.64
N PHE A 69 -12.66 -16.40 0.35
CA PHE A 69 -13.51 -17.43 -0.26
C PHE A 69 -13.04 -18.85 0.11
N CYS A 70 -11.74 -19.09 0.18
CA CYS A 70 -11.16 -20.40 0.51
C CYS A 70 -11.08 -20.64 2.02
N CYS A 71 -10.72 -19.64 2.84
CA CYS A 71 -10.58 -19.82 4.28
C CYS A 71 -11.86 -19.50 5.09
N CYS A 72 -12.79 -18.71 4.55
CA CYS A 72 -14.04 -18.34 5.24
C CYS A 72 -15.28 -18.98 4.60
N ARG A 73 -15.11 -20.04 3.79
CA ARG A 73 -16.23 -20.81 3.23
C ARG A 73 -17.05 -21.39 4.39
N PRO A 74 -18.38 -21.20 4.43
CA PRO A 74 -19.22 -21.84 5.44
C PRO A 74 -19.05 -23.36 5.37
N PRO A 75 -18.95 -24.08 6.49
CA PRO A 75 -18.80 -25.53 6.47
C PRO A 75 -20.00 -26.16 5.74
N GLU A 76 -19.70 -26.98 4.73
CA GLU A 76 -20.66 -27.82 4.02
C GLU A 76 -21.29 -28.83 5.01
N PRO A 77 -22.55 -29.28 4.82
CA PRO A 77 -23.29 -30.06 5.81
C PRO A 77 -22.57 -31.35 6.27
N PRO A 78 -22.84 -31.81 7.50
CA PRO A 78 -21.96 -32.71 8.24
C PRO A 78 -21.96 -34.13 7.66
N GLY A 79 -20.81 -34.55 7.12
CA GLY A 79 -20.61 -35.93 6.65
C GLY A 79 -19.16 -36.35 6.36
N ALA A 80 -18.23 -35.40 6.15
CA ALA A 80 -16.84 -35.72 5.86
C ALA A 80 -15.97 -35.72 7.14
N LYS A 81 -15.41 -36.89 7.48
CA LYS A 81 -14.37 -37.06 8.51
C LYS A 81 -13.04 -36.45 8.03
N SER A 82 -12.88 -35.13 8.10
CA SER A 82 -11.58 -34.46 8.01
C SER A 82 -11.66 -33.09 8.67
N PRO A 83 -10.70 -32.66 9.51
CA PRO A 83 -10.72 -31.32 10.08
C PRO A 83 -10.41 -30.30 8.97
N PRO A 84 -11.27 -29.28 8.73
CA PRO A 84 -10.93 -28.23 7.77
C PRO A 84 -9.87 -27.30 8.40
N PRO A 85 -8.70 -27.08 7.78
CA PRO A 85 -7.70 -26.14 8.28
C PRO A 85 -8.07 -24.70 7.87
N GLY A 86 -9.22 -24.20 8.35
CA GLY A 86 -9.70 -22.85 8.08
C GLY A 86 -9.28 -21.79 9.11
N GLY A 87 -8.64 -22.20 10.22
CA GLY A 87 -8.38 -21.33 11.36
C GLY A 87 -7.21 -20.34 11.20
N GLY A 88 -6.32 -20.55 10.23
CA GLY A 88 -5.10 -19.74 10.10
C GLY A 88 -5.34 -18.30 9.62
N CYS A 89 -6.26 -18.10 8.67
CA CYS A 89 -6.41 -16.83 7.95
C CYS A 89 -7.00 -15.72 8.84
N VAL A 90 -7.93 -16.07 9.74
CA VAL A 90 -8.46 -15.14 10.75
C VAL A 90 -7.41 -14.85 11.82
N THR A 91 -6.69 -15.87 12.29
CA THR A 91 -5.67 -15.70 13.33
C THR A 91 -4.51 -14.83 12.86
N TRP A 92 -4.04 -15.01 11.62
CA TRP A 92 -3.05 -14.12 11.00
C TRP A 92 -3.57 -12.72 10.72
N SER A 93 -4.84 -12.56 10.32
CA SER A 93 -5.46 -11.24 10.16
C SER A 93 -5.55 -10.51 11.51
N CYS A 94 -5.89 -11.23 12.60
CA CYS A 94 -5.90 -10.69 13.96
C CYS A 94 -4.48 -10.30 14.41
N ILE A 95 -3.47 -11.14 14.15
CA ILE A 95 -2.07 -10.82 14.47
C ILE A 95 -1.61 -9.58 13.68
N ALA A 96 -1.91 -9.49 12.38
CA ALA A 96 -1.55 -8.33 11.56
C ALA A 96 -2.26 -7.05 12.02
N ALA A 97 -3.54 -7.11 12.39
CA ALA A 97 -4.28 -5.99 12.94
C ALA A 97 -3.73 -5.55 14.31
N LEU A 98 -3.34 -6.50 15.16
CA LEU A 98 -2.69 -6.22 16.44
C LEU A 98 -1.32 -5.59 16.25
N LEU A 99 -0.51 -6.08 15.31
CA LEU A 99 0.79 -5.49 14.96
C LEU A 99 0.65 -4.08 14.38
N CYS A 100 -0.31 -3.85 13.48
CA CYS A 100 -0.61 -2.51 12.96
C CYS A 100 -1.11 -1.57 14.05
N ARG A 101 -2.00 -2.04 14.94
CA ARG A 101 -2.48 -1.25 16.07
C ARG A 101 -1.34 -0.94 17.05
N HIS A 102 -0.46 -1.89 17.30
CA HIS A 102 0.71 -1.71 18.17
C HIS A 102 1.73 -0.75 17.55
N TRP A 103 2.02 -0.89 16.26
CA TRP A 103 2.87 0.03 15.51
C TRP A 103 2.30 1.45 15.47
N HIS A 104 0.98 1.58 15.23
CA HIS A 104 0.31 2.87 15.23
C HIS A 104 0.29 3.52 16.63
N TRP A 105 0.15 2.71 17.70
CA TRP A 105 0.28 3.19 19.08
C TRP A 105 1.72 3.61 19.40
N PHE A 106 2.73 2.87 18.94
CA PHE A 106 4.14 3.23 19.09
C PHE A 106 4.47 4.54 18.36
N LEU A 107 3.93 4.72 17.16
CA LEU A 107 4.01 5.99 16.42
C LEU A 107 3.24 7.14 17.10
N TRP A 108 2.17 6.83 17.85
CA TRP A 108 1.46 7.81 18.66
C TRP A 108 2.27 8.17 19.92
N GLN A 109 2.95 7.22 20.55
CA GLN A 109 3.80 7.50 21.71
C GLN A 109 5.04 8.36 21.36
N GLN A 110 5.57 8.24 20.13
CA GLN A 110 6.57 9.19 19.64
C GLN A 110 6.00 10.58 19.32
N ARG A 111 4.68 10.74 19.24
CA ARG A 111 4.02 12.04 18.98
C ARG A 111 3.94 12.92 20.24
N ASP A 112 3.92 12.30 21.43
CA ASP A 112 3.64 12.98 22.70
C ASP A 112 4.89 13.25 23.57
N GLN A 113 6.10 12.98 23.06
CA GLN A 113 7.39 13.38 23.65
C GLN A 113 8.04 14.49 22.80
#